data_AF-A0A9Q0MX76-F1
#
_entry.id   AF-A0A9Q0MX76-F1
#
_cell.length_a   1.000
_cell.length_b   1.000
_cell.length_c   1.000
_cell.angle_alpha   90.00
_cell.angle_beta   90.00
_cell.angle_gamma   90.00
#
_symmetry.space_group_name_H-M   'P 1'
#
loop_
_entity.id
_entity.type
_entity.pdbx_description
1 polymer ?
#
loop_
_entity_poly.entity_id
_entity_poly.type
_entity_poly.pdbx_seq_one_letter_code
_entity_poly.pdbx_strand_id
1 'polypeptide(L)'
;NSDMSTQRSVSRGSGKTVPADTDKVKEKASIRNLDEYVELLYEDLQERVRGSSLILRLARCPDNLEELEKNESVLSALARVLREDWKKSLELSTNIIYIFFCFSTYTKFHNVIVQYR
;
A
#
# COMPACT_ATOMS: atom_id res chain seq x y z
N ASN A 1 -44.72 31.48 46.82
CA ASN A 1 -45.86 30.73 46.26
C ASN A 1 -46.24 31.38 44.94
N SER A 2 -46.09 30.78 43.76
CA SER A 2 -45.71 29.41 43.41
C SER A 2 -45.28 29.39 41.95
N ASP A 3 -44.50 28.37 41.62
CA ASP A 3 -43.91 28.00 40.33
C ASP A 3 -44.80 28.16 39.09
N MET A 4 -44.15 28.47 37.96
CA MET A 4 -44.53 27.88 36.68
C MET A 4 -43.29 27.72 35.79
N SER A 5 -42.83 26.48 35.72
CA SER A 5 -41.70 25.96 34.94
C SER A 5 -41.89 26.18 33.44
N THR A 6 -40.91 26.75 32.75
CA THR A 6 -40.84 26.72 31.27
C THR A 6 -39.86 25.64 30.81
N GLN A 7 -40.40 24.70 30.05
CA GLN A 7 -39.73 23.51 29.53
C GLN A 7 -38.69 23.85 28.44
N ARG A 8 -37.55 23.18 28.61
CA ARG A 8 -36.57 22.66 27.64
C ARG A 8 -37.03 22.60 26.18
N SER A 9 -36.22 23.13 25.27
CA SER A 9 -36.07 22.58 23.91
C SER A 9 -34.60 22.65 23.47
N VAL A 10 -34.00 21.47 23.33
CA VAL A 10 -32.61 21.25 22.93
C VAL A 10 -32.63 21.08 21.41
N SER A 11 -31.99 21.99 20.66
CA SER A 11 -31.90 21.85 19.20
C SER A 11 -30.46 21.59 18.76
N ARG A 12 -30.21 20.28 18.62
CA ARG A 12 -29.48 19.56 17.56
C ARG A 12 -28.11 20.08 17.11
N GLY A 13 -27.15 19.17 17.28
CA GLY A 13 -25.74 19.28 16.91
C GLY A 13 -25.48 19.79 15.51
N SER A 14 -24.51 20.69 15.44
CA SER A 14 -23.76 20.99 14.23
C SER A 14 -22.79 19.83 13.95
N GLY A 15 -23.32 18.75 13.38
CA GLY A 15 -22.52 17.78 12.67
C GLY A 15 -21.97 18.47 11.44
N LYS A 16 -20.71 18.93 11.49
CA LYS A 16 -19.94 19.24 10.28
C LYS A 16 -19.83 17.94 9.50
N THR A 17 -20.71 17.76 8.52
CA THR A 17 -20.52 16.83 7.42
C THR A 17 -19.28 17.31 6.68
N VAL A 18 -18.17 16.60 6.90
CA VAL A 18 -16.99 16.69 6.06
C VAL A 18 -17.40 16.09 4.71
N PRO A 19 -17.47 16.85 3.60
CA PRO A 19 -17.74 16.25 2.31
C PRO A 19 -16.43 15.79 1.67
N ALA A 20 -16.59 14.77 0.84
CA ALA A 20 -15.65 14.29 -0.17
C ALA A 20 -14.52 13.39 0.34
N ASP A 21 -14.83 12.10 0.40
CA ASP A 21 -14.07 11.09 -0.33
C ASP A 21 -13.48 11.72 -1.60
N THR A 22 -12.23 12.16 -1.51
CA THR A 22 -11.37 12.20 -2.67
C THR A 22 -10.96 10.76 -2.90
N ASP A 23 -11.87 10.00 -3.51
CA ASP A 23 -11.54 8.83 -4.30
C ASP A 23 -10.63 9.33 -5.43
N LYS A 24 -9.36 9.58 -5.08
CA LYS A 24 -8.27 9.66 -6.04
C LYS A 24 -8.41 8.36 -6.81
N VAL A 25 -8.74 8.46 -8.10
CA VAL A 25 -8.70 7.34 -9.04
C VAL A 25 -7.37 6.63 -8.77
N LYS A 26 -7.42 5.52 -8.04
CA LYS A 26 -6.21 4.82 -7.61
C LYS A 26 -5.60 4.30 -8.89
N GLU A 27 -4.49 4.91 -9.30
CA GLU A 27 -3.72 4.51 -10.48
C GLU A 27 -3.63 2.97 -10.53
N LYS A 28 -4.17 2.39 -11.60
CA LYS A 28 -4.24 0.93 -11.73
C LYS A 28 -2.83 0.43 -12.02
N ALA A 29 -2.22 -0.24 -11.05
CA ALA A 29 -0.90 -0.82 -11.22
C ALA A 29 -0.93 -1.92 -12.28
N SER A 30 0.05 -1.93 -13.18
CA SER A 30 0.26 -2.96 -14.19
C SER A 30 1.69 -3.47 -14.13
N ILE A 31 1.88 -4.79 -14.22
CA ILE A 31 3.21 -5.41 -14.21
C ILE A 31 4.07 -4.94 -15.40
N ARG A 32 3.43 -4.52 -16.50
CA ARG A 32 4.09 -4.00 -17.71
C ARG A 32 4.84 -2.69 -17.48
N ASN A 33 4.51 -1.99 -16.39
CA ASN A 33 5.10 -0.70 -16.02
C ASN A 33 6.04 -0.86 -14.82
N LEU A 34 6.50 -2.07 -14.51
CA LEU A 34 7.34 -2.35 -13.34
C LEU A 34 8.62 -1.50 -13.34
N ASP A 35 9.26 -1.35 -14.49
CA ASP A 35 10.48 -0.55 -14.62
C ASP A 35 10.25 0.92 -14.25
N GLU A 36 9.13 1.51 -14.70
CA GLU A 36 8.73 2.88 -14.32
C GLU A 36 8.56 2.99 -12.79
N TYR A 37 7.97 1.98 -12.14
CA TYR A 37 7.77 1.99 -10.69
C TYR A 37 9.08 1.87 -9.92
N VAL A 38 10.08 1.16 -10.48
CA VAL A 38 11.43 1.07 -9.92
C VAL A 38 12.17 2.39 -10.05
N GLU A 39 12.03 3.11 -11.17
CA GLU A 39 12.60 4.44 -11.35
C GLU A 39 12.12 5.41 -10.25
N LEU A 40 10.82 5.38 -9.90
CA LEU A 40 10.27 6.18 -8.79
C LEU A 40 10.96 5.94 -7.44
N LEU A 41 11.59 4.78 -7.23
CA LEU A 41 12.33 4.48 -5.99
C LEU A 41 13.68 5.22 -5.89
N TYR A 42 14.14 5.83 -6.97
CA TYR A 42 15.37 6.64 -7.01
C TYR A 42 15.10 8.14 -6.86
N GLU A 43 13.84 8.56 -7.05
CA GLU A 43 13.39 9.95 -6.98
C GLU A 43 13.23 10.44 -5.53
N ASP A 44 12.43 11.48 -5.30
CA ASP A 44 12.18 12.03 -3.97
C ASP A 44 11.29 11.14 -3.09
N LEU A 45 11.09 11.53 -1.82
CA LEU A 45 10.34 10.73 -0.85
C LEU A 45 8.88 10.49 -1.27
N GLN A 46 8.22 11.45 -1.92
CA GLN A 46 6.82 11.30 -2.34
C GLN A 46 6.74 10.28 -3.48
N GLU A 47 7.64 10.36 -4.45
CA GLU A 47 7.70 9.40 -5.55
C GLU A 47 8.11 8.00 -5.08
N ARG A 48 9.02 7.87 -4.09
CA ARG A 48 9.34 6.57 -3.45
C ARG A 48 8.12 5.93 -2.79
N VAL A 49 7.31 6.73 -2.09
CA VAL A 49 6.05 6.26 -1.47
C VAL A 49 5.07 5.81 -2.55
N ARG A 50 4.97 6.56 -3.66
CA ARG A 50 4.12 6.19 -4.79
C ARG A 50 4.59 4.90 -5.47
N GLY A 51 5.86 4.81 -5.85
CA GLY A 51 6.45 3.64 -6.49
C GLY A 51 6.29 2.38 -5.64
N SER A 52 6.64 2.46 -4.35
CA SER A 52 6.44 1.33 -3.41
C SER A 52 4.97 0.93 -3.26
N SER A 53 4.03 1.88 -3.28
CA SER A 53 2.60 1.57 -3.25
C SER A 53 2.12 0.84 -4.50
N LEU A 54 2.62 1.22 -5.68
CA LEU A 54 2.28 0.59 -6.95
C LEU A 54 2.85 -0.84 -7.02
N ILE A 55 4.12 -1.01 -6.66
CA ILE A 55 4.76 -2.34 -6.56
C ILE A 55 4.03 -3.22 -5.55
N LEU A 56 3.60 -2.67 -4.41
CA LEU A 56 2.86 -3.44 -3.42
C LEU A 56 1.52 -3.95 -3.97
N ARG A 57 0.80 -3.14 -4.76
CA ARG A 57 -0.44 -3.60 -5.39
C ARG A 57 -0.19 -4.80 -6.31
N LEU A 58 0.93 -4.80 -7.03
CA LEU A 58 1.32 -5.94 -7.86
C LEU A 58 1.65 -7.16 -7.02
N ALA A 59 2.45 -7.00 -5.96
CA ALA A 59 2.91 -8.08 -5.08
C ALA A 59 1.77 -8.81 -4.32
N ARG A 60 0.58 -8.20 -4.22
CA ARG A 60 -0.60 -8.85 -3.63
C ARG A 60 -1.26 -9.88 -4.54
N CYS A 61 -0.90 -9.91 -5.83
CA CYS A 61 -1.38 -10.91 -6.78
C CYS A 61 -0.28 -11.97 -6.97
N PRO A 62 -0.53 -13.26 -6.61
CA PRO A 62 0.46 -14.32 -6.73
C PRO A 62 1.03 -14.50 -8.15
N ASP A 63 0.22 -14.28 -9.19
CA ASP A 63 0.67 -14.39 -10.58
C ASP A 63 1.74 -13.35 -10.92
N ASN A 64 1.63 -12.14 -10.37
CA ASN A 64 2.63 -11.08 -10.56
C ASN A 64 3.90 -11.35 -9.75
N LEU A 65 3.84 -12.10 -8.65
CA LEU A 65 5.02 -12.39 -7.82
C LEU A 65 6.06 -13.22 -8.57
N GLU A 66 5.63 -14.10 -9.47
CA GLU A 66 6.56 -14.89 -10.29
C GLU A 66 7.42 -14.00 -11.21
N GLU A 67 6.82 -12.95 -11.77
CA GLU A 67 7.51 -11.99 -12.63
C GLU A 67 8.36 -11.01 -11.81
N LEU A 68 7.82 -10.54 -10.69
CA LEU A 68 8.52 -9.64 -9.76
C LEU A 68 9.79 -10.27 -9.17
N GLU A 69 9.78 -11.58 -8.85
CA GLU A 69 10.95 -12.29 -8.31
C GLU A 69 12.07 -12.41 -9.35
N LYS A 70 11.72 -12.54 -10.64
CA LYS A 70 12.71 -12.62 -11.74
C LYS A 70 13.41 -11.27 -11.98
N ASN A 71 12.84 -10.18 -11.50
CA ASN A 71 13.42 -8.85 -11.62
C ASN A 71 14.24 -8.48 -10.38
N GLU A 72 15.52 -8.90 -10.36
CA GLU A 72 16.44 -8.61 -9.26
C GLU A 72 16.60 -7.11 -8.96
N SER A 73 16.42 -6.24 -9.97
CA SER A 73 16.50 -4.78 -9.79
C SER A 73 15.46 -4.26 -8.80
N VAL A 74 14.25 -4.81 -8.82
CA VAL A 74 13.14 -4.44 -7.92
C VAL A 74 13.52 -4.76 -6.49
N LEU A 75 13.98 -5.99 -6.24
CA LEU A 75 14.37 -6.47 -4.92
C LEU A 75 15.53 -5.65 -4.37
N SER A 76 16.53 -5.38 -5.21
CA SER A 76 17.70 -4.58 -4.85
C SER A 76 17.30 -3.13 -4.50
N ALA A 77 16.47 -2.50 -5.32
CA ALA A 77 15.98 -1.13 -5.10
C ALA A 77 15.17 -1.02 -3.81
N LEU A 78 14.20 -1.92 -3.60
CA LEU A 78 13.37 -1.97 -2.39
C LEU A 78 14.22 -2.18 -1.13
N ALA A 79 15.17 -3.13 -1.17
CA ALA A 79 16.06 -3.39 -0.04
C ALA A 79 16.95 -2.19 0.28
N ARG A 80 17.46 -1.50 -0.75
CA ARG A 80 18.26 -0.28 -0.59
C ARG A 80 17.45 0.83 0.07
N VAL A 81 16.26 1.15 -0.47
CA VAL A 81 15.38 2.18 0.07
C VAL A 81 14.98 1.87 1.51
N LEU A 82 14.69 0.61 1.84
CA LEU A 82 14.38 0.23 3.21
C LEU A 82 15.58 0.47 4.15
N ARG A 83 16.80 0.09 3.76
CA ARG A 83 17.98 0.31 4.63
C ARG A 83 18.28 1.79 4.85
N GLU A 84 18.15 2.61 3.81
CA GLU A 84 18.56 4.02 3.82
C GLU A 84 17.49 4.95 4.40
N ASP A 85 16.21 4.65 4.17
CA ASP A 85 15.11 5.61 4.39
C ASP A 85 13.99 5.11 5.31
N TRP A 86 14.13 3.95 5.97
CA TRP A 86 13.02 3.37 6.75
C TRP A 86 12.44 4.27 7.85
N LYS A 87 13.22 5.21 8.38
CA LYS A 87 12.75 6.16 9.41
C LYS A 87 12.05 7.40 8.84
N LYS A 88 12.14 7.64 7.53
CA LYS A 88 11.64 8.87 6.88
C LYS A 88 10.14 8.82 6.62
N SER A 89 9.58 7.64 6.37
CA SER A 89 8.14 7.45 6.15
C SER A 89 7.71 6.07 6.62
N LEU A 90 6.74 6.03 7.54
CA LEU A 90 6.14 4.77 8.01
C LEU A 90 5.41 4.05 6.87
N GLU A 91 4.75 4.81 5.98
CA GLU A 91 4.04 4.26 4.83
C GLU A 91 5.00 3.56 3.87
N LEU A 92 6.12 4.22 3.52
CA LEU A 92 7.16 3.64 2.67
C LEU A 92 7.68 2.31 3.25
N SER A 93 8.07 2.33 4.53
CA SER A 93 8.58 1.13 5.22
C SER A 93 7.55 0.02 5.25
N THR A 94 6.30 0.35 5.56
CA THR A 94 5.21 -0.62 5.61
C THR A 94 4.97 -1.26 4.24
N ASN A 95 4.98 -0.45 3.17
CA ASN A 95 4.83 -0.96 1.82
C ASN A 95 5.93 -1.97 1.48
N ILE A 96 7.19 -1.59 1.71
CA ILE A 96 8.35 -2.43 1.37
C ILE A 96 8.39 -3.71 2.21
N ILE A 97 8.14 -3.61 3.52
CA ILE A 97 8.10 -4.79 4.42
C ILE A 97 6.99 -5.73 3.97
N TYR A 98 5.82 -5.22 3.60
CA TYR A 98 4.71 -6.05 3.16
C TYR A 98 4.96 -6.70 1.79
N ILE A 99 5.68 -6.02 0.89
CA ILE A 99 6.18 -6.64 -0.35
C ILE A 99 7.11 -7.82 -0.02
N PHE A 100 8.10 -7.64 0.86
CA PHE A 100 8.98 -8.73 1.27
C PHE A 100 8.23 -9.87 1.98
N PHE A 101 7.18 -9.54 2.73
CA PHE A 101 6.29 -10.54 3.31
C PHE A 101 5.57 -11.36 2.23
N CYS A 102 5.01 -10.71 1.19
CA CYS A 102 4.42 -11.40 0.04
C CYS A 102 5.42 -12.35 -0.62
N PHE A 103 6.68 -11.93 -0.83
CA PHE A 103 7.73 -12.83 -1.33
C PHE A 103 8.04 -13.99 -0.38
N SER A 104 8.13 -13.75 0.93
CA SER A 104 8.46 -14.78 1.92
C SER A 104 7.39 -15.88 2.04
N THR A 105 6.14 -15.53 1.72
CA THR A 105 4.99 -16.44 1.76
C THR A 105 4.67 -17.03 0.39
N TYR A 106 5.22 -16.46 -0.69
CA TYR A 106 5.15 -17.00 -2.03
C TYR A 106 6.01 -18.26 -2.13
N THR A 107 5.34 -19.41 -1.99
CA THR A 107 5.96 -20.71 -2.14
C THR A 107 5.70 -21.24 -3.54
N LYS A 108 6.75 -21.51 -4.31
CA LYS A 108 6.70 -22.23 -5.61
C LYS A 108 6.32 -23.72 -5.42
N PHE A 109 5.23 -24.03 -4.72
CA PHE A 109 4.79 -25.40 -4.44
C PHE A 109 4.08 -26.08 -5.63
N HIS A 110 3.96 -25.43 -6.79
CA HIS A 110 3.35 -26.04 -7.98
C HIS A 110 4.13 -27.25 -8.52
N ASN A 111 5.46 -27.27 -8.44
CA ASN A 111 6.26 -28.37 -8.96
C ASN A 111 6.36 -29.60 -8.03
N VAL A 112 6.08 -29.45 -6.74
CA VAL A 112 6.21 -30.57 -5.79
C VAL A 112 4.96 -31.45 -5.81
N ILE A 113 3.77 -30.89 -6.03
CA ILE A 113 2.51 -31.65 -6.03
C ILE A 113 2.32 -32.43 -7.34
N VAL A 114 2.83 -31.92 -8.47
CA VAL A 114 2.73 -32.60 -9.78
C VAL A 114 3.60 -33.88 -9.83
N GLN A 115 4.63 -34.01 -8.99
CA GLN A 115 5.49 -35.20 -8.94
C GLN A 115 4.98 -36.33 -8.02
N TYR A 116 3.81 -36.19 -7.39
CA TYR A 116 3.15 -37.25 -6.61
C TYR A 116 1.89 -37.82 -7.30
N ARG A 117 1.91 -37.96 -8.63
CA ARG A 117 0.91 -38.77 -9.35
C ARG A 117 1.38 -40.19 -9.56
#